data_AF-A0A091LIJ3-F1
#
_entry.id   AF-A0A091LIJ3-F1
#
_cell.length_a   1.000
_cell.length_b   1.000
_cell.length_c   1.000
_cell.angle_alpha   90.00
_cell.angle_beta   90.00
_cell.angle_gamma   90.00
#
_symmetry.space_group_name_H-M   'P 1'
#
loop_
_entity.id
_entity.type
_entity.pdbx_description
1 polymer ?
#
loop_
_entity_poly.entity_id
_entity_poly.type
_entity_poly.pdbx_seq_one_letter_code
_entity_poly.pdbx_strand_id
1 'polypeptide(L)'
;RLVSTVQATMATVSGIMVVLNCKDVVYDRHWLAVEYIWVLVPYMTYDIYVMYLCHWHKSRERGVAEKKHSLPSVRSFLLQERLMVTHHLFILVVLTPVTQHFRGELGDFFVGCIFIAELSTPFVSLGKILMQLKMQDTLLHKVNGILILVTFFLCRILIFPFMYAAYARQ
;
A
#
# COMPACT_ATOMS: atom_id res chain seq x y z
N ARG A 1 5.29 10.63 -2.78
CA ARG A 1 5.26 10.82 -1.31
C ARG A 1 3.94 11.43 -0.86
N LEU A 2 3.60 12.67 -1.25
CA LEU A 2 2.28 13.25 -0.93
C LEU A 2 1.14 12.48 -1.61
N VAL A 3 1.27 12.17 -2.90
CA VAL A 3 0.30 11.33 -3.64
C VAL A 3 0.08 9.98 -2.94
N SER A 4 1.16 9.30 -2.55
CA SER A 4 1.10 8.04 -1.83
C SER A 4 0.43 8.15 -0.45
N THR A 5 0.57 9.30 0.21
CA THR A 5 -0.12 9.59 1.48
C THR A 5 -1.62 9.73 1.26
N VAL A 6 -2.04 10.52 0.27
CA VAL A 6 -3.46 10.72 -0.08
C VAL A 6 -4.10 9.38 -0.43
N GLN A 7 -3.46 8.58 -1.30
CA GLN A 7 -3.99 7.27 -1.67
C GLN A 7 -4.13 6.35 -0.46
N ALA A 8 -3.12 6.29 0.41
CA ALA A 8 -3.17 5.42 1.57
C ALA A 8 -4.25 5.86 2.58
N THR A 9 -4.47 7.16 2.74
CA THR A 9 -5.58 7.66 3.56
C THR A 9 -6.94 7.29 2.97
N MET A 10 -7.12 7.46 1.65
CA MET A 10 -8.35 7.06 0.97
C MET A 10 -8.60 5.55 1.08
N ALA A 11 -7.57 4.73 0.88
CA ALA A 11 -7.67 3.28 1.02
C ALA A 11 -8.11 2.90 2.43
N THR A 12 -7.45 3.47 3.44
CA THR A 12 -7.77 3.19 4.83
C THR A 12 -9.21 3.59 5.18
N VAL A 13 -9.65 4.78 4.78
CA VAL A 13 -11.02 5.25 5.04
C VAL A 13 -12.04 4.34 4.36
N SER A 14 -11.82 3.98 3.09
CA SER A 14 -12.65 3.02 2.36
C SER A 14 -12.70 1.67 3.07
N GLY A 15 -11.56 1.18 3.54
CA GLY A 15 -11.45 -0.08 4.29
C GLY A 15 -12.23 -0.07 5.59
N ILE A 16 -12.09 1.00 6.38
CA ILE A 16 -12.85 1.19 7.64
C ILE A 16 -14.35 1.23 7.35
N MET A 17 -14.79 1.96 6.32
CA MET A 17 -16.22 2.01 5.96
C MET A 17 -16.77 0.64 5.59
N VAL A 18 -16.05 -0.15 4.79
CA VAL A 18 -16.46 -1.51 4.43
C VAL A 18 -16.56 -2.40 5.67
N VAL A 19 -15.52 -2.40 6.52
CA VAL A 19 -15.45 -3.25 7.73
C VAL A 19 -16.54 -2.91 8.74
N LEU A 20 -16.91 -1.63 8.88
CA LEU A 20 -17.97 -1.21 9.81
C LEU A 20 -19.38 -1.51 9.31
N ASN A 21 -19.59 -1.62 7.99
CA ASN A 21 -20.91 -1.84 7.40
C ASN A 21 -21.20 -3.30 7.05
N CYS A 22 -20.17 -4.14 6.86
CA CYS A 22 -20.33 -5.58 6.67
C CYS A 22 -20.39 -6.30 8.02
N LYS A 23 -21.57 -6.78 8.41
CA LYS A 23 -21.78 -7.59 9.62
C LYS A 23 -21.47 -9.06 9.36
N ASP A 24 -21.93 -9.59 8.23
CA ASP A 24 -21.55 -10.90 7.71
C ASP A 24 -20.24 -10.75 6.91
N VAL A 25 -19.17 -11.44 7.30
CA VAL A 25 -17.86 -11.24 6.68
C VAL A 25 -17.74 -11.95 5.34
N VAL A 26 -18.66 -12.87 5.03
CA VAL A 26 -18.67 -13.69 3.81
C VAL A 26 -19.63 -13.12 2.79
N TYR A 27 -20.85 -12.79 3.21
CA TYR A 27 -21.97 -12.51 2.30
C TYR A 27 -22.35 -11.03 2.21
N ASP A 28 -22.04 -10.20 3.21
CA ASP A 28 -22.37 -8.77 3.10
C ASP A 28 -21.51 -8.10 2.05
N ARG A 29 -22.14 -7.15 1.36
CA ARG A 29 -21.54 -6.41 0.25
C ARG A 29 -21.45 -4.93 0.54
N HIS A 30 -20.38 -4.32 0.06
CA HIS A 30 -20.17 -2.89 0.16
C HIS A 30 -19.52 -2.35 -1.12
N TRP A 31 -20.18 -1.38 -1.76
CA TRP A 31 -19.77 -0.83 -3.05
C TRP A 31 -18.31 -0.33 -3.07
N LEU A 32 -17.82 0.27 -1.97
CA LEU A 32 -16.41 0.69 -1.84
C LEU A 32 -15.39 -0.45 -2.01
N ALA A 33 -15.75 -1.69 -1.69
CA ALA A 33 -14.84 -2.82 -1.88
C ALA A 33 -14.59 -3.13 -3.37
N VAL A 34 -15.53 -2.76 -4.24
CA VAL A 34 -15.45 -2.96 -5.68
C VAL A 34 -14.96 -1.69 -6.39
N GLU A 35 -15.61 -0.56 -6.15
CA GLU A 35 -15.36 0.68 -6.88
C GLU A 35 -13.97 1.26 -6.58
N TYR A 36 -13.46 1.09 -5.36
CA TYR A 36 -12.15 1.61 -4.99
C TYR A 36 -11.01 0.95 -5.78
N ILE A 37 -11.22 -0.27 -6.29
CA ILE A 37 -10.20 -0.97 -7.10
C ILE A 37 -9.93 -0.23 -8.41
N TRP A 38 -10.93 0.43 -9.00
CA TRP A 38 -10.75 1.25 -10.21
C TRP A 38 -9.85 2.47 -9.97
N VAL A 39 -9.78 2.96 -8.74
CA VAL A 39 -8.83 4.01 -8.32
C VAL A 39 -7.46 3.40 -7.98
N LEU A 40 -7.45 2.19 -7.40
CA LEU A 40 -6.24 1.49 -6.98
C LEU A 40 -5.34 1.08 -8.15
N VAL A 41 -5.91 0.53 -9.23
CA VAL A 41 -5.17 0.05 -10.42
C VAL A 41 -4.30 1.14 -11.07
N PRO A 42 -4.83 2.32 -11.45
CA PRO A 42 -4.02 3.38 -12.04
C PRO A 42 -3.00 3.93 -11.05
N TYR A 43 -3.34 4.01 -9.74
CA TYR A 43 -2.38 4.40 -8.71
C TYR A 43 -1.20 3.43 -8.61
N MET A 44 -1.46 2.11 -8.55
CA MET A 44 -0.41 1.10 -8.43
C MET A 44 0.53 1.13 -9.64
N THR A 45 -0.02 1.36 -10.84
CA THR A 45 0.76 1.55 -12.06
C THR A 45 1.62 2.81 -11.99
N TYR A 46 1.04 3.92 -11.53
CA TYR A 46 1.75 5.19 -11.29
C TYR A 46 2.88 5.03 -10.28
N ASP A 47 2.66 4.34 -9.15
CA ASP A 47 3.65 4.21 -8.09
C ASP A 47 4.85 3.35 -8.54
N ILE A 48 4.63 2.26 -9.29
CA ILE A 48 5.70 1.48 -9.93
C ILE A 48 6.54 2.37 -10.86
N TYR A 49 5.90 3.21 -11.66
CA TYR A 49 6.59 4.13 -12.56
C TYR A 49 7.44 5.17 -11.80
N VAL A 50 6.88 5.77 -10.74
CA VAL A 50 7.61 6.72 -9.89
C VAL A 50 8.78 6.04 -9.16
N MET A 51 8.61 4.81 -8.69
CA MET A 51 9.69 4.02 -8.10
C MET A 51 10.84 3.82 -9.10
N TYR A 52 10.53 3.49 -10.36
CA TYR A 52 11.54 3.37 -11.42
C TYR A 52 12.27 4.70 -11.66
N LEU A 53 11.53 5.82 -11.75
CA LEU A 53 12.13 7.14 -11.93
C LEU A 53 13.03 7.54 -10.74
N CYS A 54 12.62 7.27 -9.51
CA CYS A 54 13.43 7.51 -8.32
C CYS A 54 14.71 6.67 -8.32
N HIS A 55 14.61 5.39 -8.68
CA HIS A 55 15.78 4.51 -8.83
C HIS A 55 16.72 5.05 -9.91
N TRP A 56 16.17 5.46 -11.05
CA TRP A 56 16.93 6.04 -12.15
C TRP A 56 17.72 7.28 -11.75
N HIS A 57 17.06 8.24 -11.11
CA HIS A 57 17.69 9.46 -10.65
C HIS A 57 18.81 9.19 -9.65
N LYS A 58 18.59 8.27 -8.71
CA LYS A 58 19.58 7.86 -7.71
C LYS A 58 20.80 7.16 -8.34
N SER A 59 20.58 6.33 -9.36
CA SER A 59 21.66 5.69 -10.12
C SER A 59 22.45 6.70 -10.95
N ARG A 60 21.80 7.74 -11.47
CA ARG A 60 22.45 8.85 -12.19
C ARG A 60 23.33 9.70 -11.28
N GLU A 61 22.86 10.04 -10.07
CA GLU A 61 23.65 10.75 -9.06
C GLU A 61 24.88 9.96 -8.60
N ARG A 62 24.82 8.63 -8.63
CA ARG A 62 25.94 7.74 -8.31
C ARG A 62 26.94 7.54 -9.45
N GLY A 63 26.74 8.18 -10.60
CA GLY A 63 27.63 8.07 -11.76
C GLY A 63 27.50 6.76 -12.55
N VAL A 64 26.56 5.88 -12.20
CA VAL A 64 26.29 4.60 -12.90
C VAL A 64 25.19 4.79 -13.96
N ALA A 65 25.20 5.94 -14.63
CA ALA A 65 24.09 6.38 -15.47
C ALA A 65 24.02 5.57 -16.77
N GLU A 66 23.13 4.59 -16.82
CA GLU A 66 22.76 3.97 -18.09
C GLU A 66 21.96 4.96 -18.97
N LYS A 67 21.44 4.52 -20.12
CA LYS A 67 20.45 5.28 -20.91
C LYS A 67 19.03 5.13 -20.34
N LYS A 68 18.27 6.23 -20.27
CA LYS A 68 16.89 6.22 -19.74
C LYS A 68 16.05 5.21 -20.53
N HIS A 69 15.32 4.33 -19.83
CA HIS A 69 14.55 3.23 -20.41
C HIS A 69 15.38 2.11 -21.08
N SER A 70 16.67 1.98 -20.79
CA SER A 70 17.46 0.83 -21.24
C SER A 70 16.99 -0.47 -20.55
N LEU A 71 17.10 -1.61 -21.24
CA LEU A 71 16.83 -2.93 -20.65
C LEU A 71 17.68 -3.21 -19.39
N PRO A 72 18.99 -2.90 -19.35
CA PRO A 72 19.76 -3.11 -18.14
C PRO A 72 19.39 -2.14 -16.99
N SER A 73 18.90 -0.93 -17.27
CA SER A 73 18.33 -0.02 -16.27
C SER A 73 17.11 -0.61 -15.59
N VAL A 74 16.17 -1.13 -16.38
CA VAL A 74 14.97 -1.78 -15.86
C VAL A 74 15.33 -3.05 -15.08
N ARG A 75 16.28 -3.85 -15.59
CA ARG A 75 16.75 -5.05 -14.88
C ARG A 75 17.41 -4.69 -13.55
N SER A 76 18.25 -3.67 -13.51
CA SER A 76 18.89 -3.19 -12.27
C SER A 76 17.84 -2.73 -11.25
N PHE A 77 16.84 -1.96 -11.68
CA PHE A 77 15.71 -1.55 -10.86
C PHE A 77 14.97 -2.76 -10.26
N LEU A 78 14.59 -3.72 -11.10
CA LEU A 78 13.90 -4.94 -10.64
C LEU A 78 14.74 -5.71 -9.62
N LEU A 79 16.06 -5.78 -9.79
CA LEU A 79 16.94 -6.54 -8.90
C LEU A 79 17.30 -5.81 -7.61
N GLN A 80 17.34 -4.47 -7.60
CA GLN A 80 17.68 -3.64 -6.43
C GLN A 80 16.46 -3.37 -5.55
N GLU A 81 15.29 -3.13 -6.15
CA GLU A 81 14.04 -2.79 -5.43
C GLU A 81 13.06 -3.97 -5.40
N ARG A 82 13.57 -5.23 -5.49
CA ARG A 82 12.79 -6.48 -5.64
C ARG A 82 11.56 -6.53 -4.73
N LEU A 83 11.76 -6.34 -3.43
CA LEU A 83 10.70 -6.53 -2.44
C LEU A 83 9.49 -5.63 -2.73
N MET A 84 9.74 -4.33 -2.93
CA MET A 84 8.68 -3.35 -3.15
C MET A 84 8.04 -3.50 -4.53
N VAL A 85 8.83 -3.78 -5.57
CA VAL A 85 8.30 -3.98 -6.93
C VAL A 85 7.47 -5.25 -7.01
N THR A 86 7.97 -6.37 -6.47
CA THR A 86 7.22 -7.63 -6.44
C THR A 86 5.92 -7.48 -5.65
N HIS A 87 5.92 -6.75 -4.53
CA HIS A 87 4.71 -6.45 -3.78
C HIS A 87 3.67 -5.69 -4.62
N HIS A 88 4.05 -4.60 -5.30
CA HIS A 88 3.12 -3.82 -6.12
C HIS A 88 2.65 -4.60 -7.35
N LEU A 89 3.53 -5.37 -7.97
CA LEU A 89 3.17 -6.22 -9.11
C LEU A 89 2.22 -7.35 -8.69
N PHE A 90 2.42 -7.94 -7.51
CA PHE A 90 1.51 -8.95 -6.96
C PHE A 90 0.14 -8.34 -6.67
N ILE A 91 0.07 -7.15 -6.06
CA ILE A 91 -1.21 -6.47 -5.84
C ILE A 91 -1.90 -6.23 -7.18
N LEU A 92 -1.19 -5.63 -8.14
CA LEU A 92 -1.76 -5.25 -9.43
C LEU A 92 -2.21 -6.46 -10.27
N VAL A 93 -1.37 -7.48 -10.41
CA VAL A 93 -1.60 -8.61 -11.33
C VAL A 93 -2.37 -9.75 -10.69
N VAL A 94 -2.29 -9.92 -9.36
CA VAL A 94 -2.94 -11.04 -8.66
C VAL A 94 -4.10 -10.57 -7.81
N LEU A 95 -3.88 -9.61 -6.90
CA LEU A 95 -4.96 -9.20 -5.98
C LEU A 95 -6.08 -8.46 -6.71
N THR A 96 -5.79 -7.53 -7.62
CA THR A 96 -6.88 -6.78 -8.28
C THR A 96 -7.80 -7.68 -9.11
N PRO A 97 -7.33 -8.63 -9.94
CA PRO A 97 -8.23 -9.53 -10.66
C PRO A 97 -8.95 -10.49 -9.71
N VAL A 98 -8.32 -10.92 -8.62
CA VAL A 98 -8.98 -11.74 -7.59
C VAL A 98 -10.14 -10.99 -6.96
N THR A 99 -9.95 -9.71 -6.61
CA THR A 99 -11.01 -8.88 -6.00
C THR A 99 -12.15 -8.54 -6.95
N GLN A 100 -11.89 -8.43 -8.26
CA GLN A 100 -12.89 -7.99 -9.24
C GLN A 100 -13.60 -9.14 -9.95
N HIS A 101 -12.89 -10.24 -10.24
CA HIS A 101 -13.41 -11.32 -11.08
C HIS A 101 -13.48 -12.66 -10.34
N PHE A 102 -12.42 -13.08 -9.64
CA PHE A 102 -12.38 -14.46 -9.12
C PHE A 102 -13.18 -14.67 -7.83
N ARG A 103 -13.29 -13.68 -6.95
CA ARG A 103 -14.06 -13.84 -5.71
C ARG A 103 -15.58 -13.78 -5.91
N GLY A 104 -16.04 -13.34 -7.08
CA GLY A 104 -17.44 -13.03 -7.32
C GLY A 104 -17.94 -11.92 -6.38
N GLU A 105 -19.00 -12.22 -5.64
CA GLU A 105 -19.70 -11.25 -4.78
C GLU A 105 -19.48 -11.48 -3.28
N LEU A 106 -18.45 -12.24 -2.91
CA LEU A 106 -18.19 -12.66 -1.54
C LEU A 106 -16.97 -11.96 -0.92
N GLY A 107 -16.99 -11.80 0.40
CA GLY A 107 -15.83 -11.42 1.19
C GLY A 107 -15.45 -9.95 1.10
N ASP A 108 -16.40 -9.04 0.88
CA ASP A 108 -16.16 -7.58 0.83
C ASP A 108 -15.46 -7.08 2.11
N PHE A 109 -15.85 -7.61 3.27
CA PHE A 109 -15.20 -7.37 4.55
C PHE A 109 -13.67 -7.60 4.51
N PHE A 110 -13.22 -8.70 3.92
CA PHE A 110 -11.80 -9.03 3.84
C PHE A 110 -11.02 -8.07 2.95
N VAL A 111 -11.62 -7.60 1.85
CA VAL A 111 -11.03 -6.54 1.03
C VAL A 111 -10.93 -5.23 1.79
N GLY A 112 -11.96 -4.88 2.58
CA GLY A 112 -11.89 -3.75 3.49
C GLY A 112 -10.73 -3.84 4.48
N CYS A 113 -10.53 -5.02 5.10
CA CYS A 113 -9.39 -5.28 5.98
C CYS A 113 -8.04 -5.10 5.26
N ILE A 114 -7.91 -5.59 4.02
CA ILE A 114 -6.70 -5.43 3.22
C ILE A 114 -6.42 -3.94 2.94
N PHE A 115 -7.45 -3.12 2.68
CA PHE A 115 -7.24 -1.69 2.48
C PHE A 115 -6.76 -0.96 3.74
N ILE A 116 -7.19 -1.40 4.93
CA ILE A 116 -6.73 -0.84 6.22
C ILE A 116 -5.21 -1.04 6.40
N ALA A 117 -4.61 -2.06 5.77
CA ALA A 117 -3.18 -2.31 5.83
C ALA A 117 -2.30 -1.16 5.26
N GLU A 118 -2.91 -0.24 4.50
CA GLU A 118 -2.24 0.95 4.00
C GLU A 118 -2.10 2.08 5.03
N LEU A 119 -2.74 1.99 6.20
CA LEU A 119 -2.70 3.06 7.22
C LEU A 119 -1.28 3.42 7.69
N SER A 120 -0.31 2.51 7.59
CA SER A 120 1.08 2.81 7.94
C SER A 120 1.78 3.73 6.94
N THR A 121 1.34 3.76 5.68
CA THR A 121 2.01 4.43 4.54
C THR A 121 2.08 5.97 4.69
N PRO A 122 1.05 6.68 5.20
CA PRO A 122 1.11 8.09 5.55
C PRO A 122 2.23 8.41 6.54
N PHE A 123 2.37 7.62 7.61
CA PHE A 123 3.37 7.85 8.66
C PHE A 123 4.79 7.55 8.15
N VAL A 124 4.96 6.50 7.33
CA VAL A 124 6.23 6.22 6.65
C VAL A 124 6.62 7.36 5.72
N SER A 125 5.66 7.88 4.95
CA SER A 125 5.89 9.02 4.04
C SER A 125 6.26 10.29 4.79
N LEU A 126 5.55 10.60 5.87
CA LEU A 126 5.84 11.74 6.75
C LEU A 126 7.23 11.62 7.38
N GLY A 127 7.59 10.44 7.89
CA GLY A 127 8.92 10.18 8.45
C GLY A 127 10.03 10.46 7.44
N LYS A 128 9.86 10.03 6.18
CA LYS A 128 10.84 10.31 5.13
C LYS A 128 10.89 11.80 4.73
N ILE A 129 9.79 12.55 4.83
CA ILE A 129 9.76 14.01 4.59
C ILE A 129 10.50 14.73 5.72
N LEU A 130 10.24 14.38 6.98
CA LEU A 130 10.94 14.97 8.13
C LEU A 130 12.45 14.75 8.07
N MET A 131 12.89 13.58 7.61
CA MET A 131 14.32 13.33 7.35
C MET A 131 14.90 14.24 6.26
N GLN A 132 14.15 14.50 5.17
CA GLN A 132 14.59 15.42 4.12
C GLN A 132 14.68 16.87 4.61
N LEU A 133 13.82 17.25 5.55
CA LEU A 133 13.84 18.57 6.19
C LEU A 133 14.88 18.69 7.33
N LYS A 134 15.69 17.64 7.58
CA LYS A 134 16.66 17.56 8.69
C LYS A 134 16.02 17.75 10.08
N MET A 135 14.75 17.37 10.24
CA MET A 135 13.99 17.52 11.50
C MET A 135 14.03 16.25 12.37
N GLN A 136 15.11 15.48 12.32
CA GLN A 136 15.20 14.17 12.97
C GLN A 136 15.17 14.25 14.51
N ASP A 137 15.69 15.33 15.08
CA ASP A 137 15.76 15.52 16.53
C ASP A 137 14.44 16.02 17.16
N THR A 138 13.44 16.33 16.33
CA THR A 138 12.16 16.86 16.79
C THR A 138 11.31 15.80 17.49
N LEU A 139 10.50 16.23 18.47
CA LEU A 139 9.49 15.37 19.08
C LEU A 139 8.54 14.77 18.04
N LEU A 140 8.22 15.53 16.99
CA LEU A 140 7.38 15.07 15.88
C LEU A 140 7.96 13.83 15.19
N HIS A 141 9.27 13.79 14.95
CA HIS A 141 9.93 12.63 14.34
C HIS A 141 9.87 11.39 15.25
N LYS A 142 10.08 11.58 16.56
CA LYS A 142 9.97 10.49 17.55
C LYS A 142 8.56 9.93 17.65
N VAL A 143 7.55 10.81 17.75
CA VAL A 143 6.13 10.41 17.79
C VAL A 143 5.74 9.71 16.50
N ASN A 144 6.16 10.22 15.34
CA ASN A 144 5.90 9.57 14.06
C ASN A 144 6.53 8.17 13.98
N GLY A 145 7.73 7.97 14.55
CA GLY A 145 8.35 6.65 14.64
C GLY A 145 7.49 5.64 15.43
N ILE A 146 6.92 6.06 16.57
CA ILE A 146 5.98 5.25 17.36
C ILE A 146 4.72 4.95 16.56
N LEU A 147 4.15 5.95 15.89
CA LEU A 147 2.95 5.78 15.06
C LEU A 147 3.18 4.78 13.91
N ILE A 148 4.34 4.81 13.24
CA ILE A 148 4.70 3.80 12.23
C ILE A 148 4.67 2.40 12.86
N LEU A 149 5.31 2.20 14.01
CA LEU A 149 5.39 0.89 14.65
C LEU A 149 4.01 0.35 15.04
N VAL A 150 3.19 1.19 15.69
CA VAL A 150 1.85 0.83 16.13
C VAL A 150 0.97 0.51 14.95
N THR A 151 0.92 1.38 13.94
CA THR A 151 0.07 1.16 12.75
C THR A 151 0.52 -0.03 11.93
N PHE A 152 1.83 -0.27 11.81
CA PHE A 152 2.33 -1.48 11.15
C PHE A 152 1.89 -2.75 11.88
N PHE A 153 2.04 -2.78 13.20
CA PHE A 153 1.65 -3.94 14.01
C PHE A 153 0.14 -4.20 13.94
N LEU A 154 -0.68 -3.17 14.17
CA LEU A 154 -2.14 -3.31 14.16
C LEU A 154 -2.68 -3.64 12.76
N CYS A 155 -2.28 -2.86 11.75
CA CYS A 155 -2.92 -2.91 10.43
C CYS A 155 -2.29 -3.91 9.47
N ARG A 156 -1.05 -4.38 9.71
CA ARG A 156 -0.40 -5.36 8.83
C ARG A 156 -0.14 -6.72 9.47
N ILE A 157 -0.02 -6.79 10.80
CA ILE A 157 0.20 -8.07 11.50
C ILE A 157 -1.11 -8.56 12.11
N LEU A 158 -1.73 -7.77 12.99
CA LEU A 158 -2.94 -8.19 13.71
C LEU A 158 -4.22 -8.23 12.85
N ILE A 159 -4.21 -7.58 11.69
CA ILE A 159 -5.36 -7.63 10.78
C ILE A 159 -5.68 -9.06 10.32
N PHE A 160 -4.66 -9.91 10.10
CA PHE A 160 -4.89 -11.28 9.66
C PHE A 160 -5.53 -12.15 10.77
N PRO A 161 -5.01 -12.20 12.02
CA PRO A 161 -5.72 -12.83 13.13
C PRO A 161 -7.14 -12.29 13.33
N PHE A 162 -7.35 -10.98 13.16
CA PHE A 162 -8.68 -10.38 13.24
C PHE A 162 -9.62 -10.92 12.16
N MET A 163 -9.17 -11.00 10.90
CA MET A 163 -9.95 -11.58 9.79
C MET A 163 -10.37 -13.02 10.09
N TYR A 164 -9.43 -13.87 10.55
CA TYR A 164 -9.75 -15.26 10.91
C TYR A 164 -10.70 -15.36 12.10
N ALA A 165 -10.51 -14.53 13.13
CA ALA A 165 -11.38 -14.51 14.30
C ALA A 165 -12.80 -14.01 13.98
N ALA A 166 -12.93 -13.04 13.08
CA ALA A 166 -14.22 -12.55 12.61
C ALA A 166 -14.97 -13.63 11.81
N TYR A 167 -14.25 -14.32 10.91
CA TYR A 167 -14.80 -15.45 10.15
C TYR A 167 -15.24 -16.61 11.06
N ALA A 168 -14.43 -16.98 12.06
CA ALA A 168 -14.74 -18.10 12.96
C ALA A 168 -15.92 -17.85 13.92
N ARG A 169 -16.39 -16.62 14.04
CA ARG A 169 -17.54 -16.25 14.88
C ARG A 169 -18.87 -16.25 14.13
N GLN A 170 -18.85 -16.58 12.84
CA GLN A 170 -20.01 -16.70 11.96
C GLN A 170 -20.25 -18.17 11.66
#